data_AF-A0A7V4KTG1-F1
#
_entry.id   AF-A0A7V4KTG1-F1
#
_cell.length_a   1.000
_cell.length_b   1.000
_cell.length_c   1.000
_cell.angle_alpha   90.00
_cell.angle_beta   90.00
_cell.angle_gamma   90.00
#
_symmetry.space_group_name_H-M   'P 1'
#
loop_
_entity.id
_entity.type
_entity.pdbx_description
1 polymer ?
#
loop_
_entity_poly.entity_id
_entity_poly.type
_entity_poly.pdbx_seq_one_letter_code
_entity_poly.pdbx_strand_id
1 'polypeptide(L)' 'EVEEYSTLFSLEISLEKKLKEINEALERIEKNTFGICEKCRREIEIERLKANPAERYCKNCAK' A
#
# COMPACT_ATOMS: atom_id res chain seq x y z
N GLU A 1 2.75 -26.34 -18.97
CA GLU A 1 3.78 -25.40 -19.45
C GLU A 1 3.27 -23.96 -19.59
N VAL A 2 2.18 -23.65 -20.32
CA VAL A 2 1.72 -22.24 -20.49
C VAL A 2 0.90 -21.70 -19.30
N GLU A 3 0.05 -22.53 -18.68
CA GLU A 3 -0.74 -22.10 -17.50
C GLU A 3 0.13 -21.77 -16.28
N GLU A 4 1.18 -22.55 -16.06
CA GLU A 4 2.08 -22.40 -14.92
C GLU A 4 2.86 -21.08 -14.99
N TYR A 5 3.36 -20.70 -16.17
CA TYR A 5 4.03 -19.41 -16.40
C TYR A 5 3.11 -18.21 -16.12
N SER A 6 1.84 -18.26 -16.55
CA SER A 6 0.87 -17.18 -16.32
C SER A 6 0.60 -16.94 -14.83
N THR A 7 0.55 -18.02 -14.03
CA THR A 7 0.33 -17.90 -12.59
C THR A 7 1.53 -17.31 -11.86
N LEU A 8 2.75 -17.76 -12.21
CA LEU A 8 4.00 -17.23 -11.66
C LEU A 8 4.17 -15.75 -11.98
N PHE A 9 3.87 -15.34 -13.20
CA PHE A 9 3.92 -13.94 -13.62
C PHE A 9 2.93 -13.06 -12.85
N SER A 10 1.72 -13.55 -12.58
CA SER A 10 0.73 -12.83 -11.79
C SER A 10 1.15 -12.66 -10.33
N LEU A 11 1.84 -13.66 -9.77
CA LEU A 11 2.44 -13.63 -8.44
C LEU A 11 3.55 -12.58 -8.36
N GLU A 12 4.46 -12.57 -9.34
CA GLU A 12 5.56 -11.61 -9.43
C GLU A 12 5.04 -10.17 -9.43
N ILE A 13 4.10 -9.84 -10.31
CA ILE A 13 3.49 -8.49 -10.38
C ILE A 13 2.86 -8.10 -9.03
N SER A 14 2.19 -9.03 -8.36
CA SER A 14 1.57 -8.76 -7.06
C SER A 14 2.61 -8.45 -5.98
N LEU A 15 3.74 -9.17 -5.98
CA LEU A 15 4.84 -8.96 -5.04
C LEU A 15 5.56 -7.64 -5.30
N GLU A 16 5.86 -7.32 -6.56
CA GLU A 16 6.46 -6.03 -6.93
C GLU A 16 5.57 -4.85 -6.52
N LYS A 17 4.25 -4.97 -6.73
CA LYS A 17 3.31 -3.95 -6.32
C LYS A 17 3.31 -3.74 -4.81
N LYS A 18 3.32 -4.82 -4.02
CA LYS A 18 3.42 -4.75 -2.55
C LYS A 18 4.74 -4.14 -2.10
N LEU A 19 5.85 -4.52 -2.74
CA LEU A 19 7.17 -3.96 -2.44
C LEU A 19 7.17 -2.44 -2.66
N LYS A 20 6.60 -2.00 -3.78
CA LYS A 20 6.45 -0.57 -4.09
C LYS A 20 5.61 0.15 -3.05
N GLU A 21 4.48 -0.42 -2.64
CA GLU A 21 3.61 0.14 -1.60
C GLU A 21 4.33 0.32 -0.25
N ILE A 22 5.15 -0.66 0.14
CA ILE A 22 5.96 -0.59 1.36
C ILE A 22 7.03 0.49 1.24
N ASN A 23 7.75 0.57 0.10
CA ASN A 23 8.76 1.59 -0.13
C ASN A 23 8.17 3.01 -0.08
N GLU A 24 7.01 3.21 -0.71
CA GLU A 24 6.29 4.49 -0.63
C GLU A 24 5.87 4.82 0.81
N ALA A 25 5.45 3.83 1.59
CA ALA A 25 5.11 4.03 2.99
C ALA A 25 6.34 4.45 3.83
N LEU A 26 7.50 3.82 3.59
CA LEU A 26 8.77 4.17 4.23
C LEU A 26 9.19 5.60 3.87
N GLU A 27 9.14 6.00 2.59
CA GLU A 27 9.41 7.38 2.18
C GLU A 27 8.51 8.38 2.89
N ARG A 28 7.25 8.02 3.14
CA ARG A 28 6.30 8.90 3.83
C ARG A 28 6.61 9.03 5.32
N ILE A 29 7.19 8.01 5.93
CA ILE A 29 7.74 8.09 7.29
C ILE A 29 8.90 9.08 7.31
N GLU A 30 9.85 8.96 6.37
CA GLU A 30 10.98 9.90 6.26
C GLU A 30 10.51 11.35 6.02
N LYS A 31 9.48 11.53 5.19
CA LYS A 31 8.87 12.83 4.89
C LYS A 31 7.93 13.34 6.00
N ASN A 32 7.77 12.63 7.12
CA ASN A 32 6.81 12.96 8.19
C ASN A 32 5.35 13.14 7.71
N THR A 33 4.96 12.45 6.63
CA THR A 33 3.60 12.45 6.07
C THR A 33 2.93 11.08 6.21
N PHE A 34 3.52 10.20 7.02
CA PHE A 34 2.96 8.90 7.34
C PHE A 34 1.63 9.05 8.06
N GLY A 35 0.66 8.21 7.70
CA GLY A 35 -0.68 8.28 8.26
C GLY A 35 -1.55 9.43 7.74
N ILE A 36 -1.21 10.07 6.62
CA ILE A 36 -2.07 11.07 5.96
C ILE A 36 -2.71 10.49 4.69
N CYS A 37 -4.02 10.60 4.52
CA CYS A 37 -4.69 10.13 3.32
C CYS A 37 -4.27 10.95 2.09
N GLU A 38 -3.82 10.31 1.02
CA GLU A 38 -3.41 11.03 -0.21
C GLU A 38 -4.57 11.77 -0.88
N LYS A 39 -5.80 11.25 -0.76
CA LYS A 39 -6.99 11.80 -1.43
C LYS A 39 -7.60 12.98 -0.70
N CYS A 40 -7.78 12.87 0.63
CA CYS A 40 -8.46 13.90 1.43
C CYS A 40 -7.53 14.67 2.38
N ARG A 41 -6.24 14.31 2.43
CA ARG A 41 -5.21 14.92 3.29
C ARG A 41 -5.55 14.93 4.79
N ARG A 42 -6.44 14.03 5.23
CA ARG A 42 -6.77 13.82 6.65
C ARG A 42 -5.98 12.65 7.21
N GLU A 43 -5.87 12.59 8.53
CA GLU A 43 -5.24 11.46 9.21
C GLU A 43 -5.97 10.15 8.91
N ILE A 44 -5.19 9.09 8.73
CA ILE A 44 -5.64 7.70 8.57
C ILE A 44 -5.79 7.12 9.97
N GLU A 45 -6.88 6.39 10.22
CA GLU A 45 -7.12 5.76 11.51
C GLU A 45 -5.95 4.83 11.89
N ILE A 46 -5.45 4.96 13.11
CA ILE A 46 -4.32 4.15 13.61
C ILE A 46 -4.62 2.66 13.50
N GLU A 47 -5.88 2.25 13.70
CA GLU A 47 -6.32 0.86 13.52
C GLU A 47 -6.10 0.34 12.09
N ARG A 48 -6.28 1.19 11.06
CA ARG A 48 -5.97 0.83 9.67
C ARG A 48 -4.47 0.72 9.46
N LEU A 49 -3.68 1.66 9.97
CA LEU A 49 -2.22 1.62 9.84
C LEU A 49 -1.62 0.41 10.58
N LYS A 50 -2.23 -0.02 11.68
CA LYS A 50 -1.85 -1.26 12.37
C LYS A 50 -2.17 -2.51 11.56
N ALA A 51 -3.30 -2.52 10.83
CA ALA A 51 -3.67 -3.64 9.96
C ALA A 51 -2.83 -3.67 8.67
N ASN A 52 -2.59 -2.51 8.07
CA ASN A 52 -1.74 -2.33 6.90
C ASN A 52 -0.98 -0.99 6.99
N PRO A 53 0.33 -1.01 7.31
CA PRO A 53 1.13 0.21 7.41
C PRO A 53 1.32 0.91 6.07
N ALA A 54 1.21 0.19 4.95
CA ALA A 54 1.37 0.73 3.61
C ALA A 54 0.09 1.37 3.04
N GLU A 55 -0.96 1.48 3.86
CA GLU A 55 -2.24 2.03 3.43
C GLU A 55 -2.13 3.54 3.10
N ARG A 56 -2.49 3.90 1.87
CA ARG A 56 -2.42 5.29 1.38
C ARG A 56 -3.70 6.10 1.61
N TYR A 57 -4.79 5.42 1.95
CA TYR A 57 -6.13 6.02 2.02
C TYR A 57 -6.79 5.75 3.38
N CYS A 58 -7.53 6.75 3.87
CA CYS A 58 -8.39 6.57 5.04
C CYS A 58 -9.63 5.74 4.69
N LYS A 59 -10.35 5.23 5.71
CA LYS A 59 -11.58 4.44 5.53
C LYS A 59 -12.63 5.07 4.62
N ASN A 60 -12.71 6.40 4.62
CA ASN A 60 -13.66 7.14 3.78
C ASN A 60 -13.23 7.24 2.31
N CYS A 61 -11.94 7.08 2.01
CA CYS A 61 -11.39 7.22 0.65
C CYS A 61 -11.03 5.89 -0.01
N ALA A 62 -10.83 4.84 0.79
CA ALA A 62 -10.59 3.47 0.33
C ALA A 62 -11.88 2.73 -0.08
N LYS A 63 -13.05 3.38 0.04
CA LYS A 63 -14.33 2.90 -0.48
C LYS A 63 -14.50 3.28 -1.95
#